data_AF-A0A946QPQ0-F1
#
_entry.id   AF-A0A946QPQ0-F1
#
_cell.length_a   1.000
_cell.length_b   1.000
_cell.length_c   1.000
_cell.angle_alpha   90.00
_cell.angle_beta   90.00
_cell.angle_gamma   90.00
#
_symmetry.space_group_name_H-M   'P 1'
#
loop_
_entity.id
_entity.type
_entity.pdbx_description
1 polymer ?
#
loop_
_entity_poly.entity_id
_entity_poly.type
_entity_poly.pdbx_seq_one_letter_code
_entity_poly.pdbx_strand_id
1 'polypeptide(L)'
;MKRMKRTGFSKFSTRINLLIIIILLANNSLFAQNSIKELDSIASFSFSIMSDNKGFSIENPHMFNCNKWIKEAGDSFILGLGDHVKDNIENPFLDLLKNDSLWHNHFYPNVADGENEYWGRDQGDWGAGSPILDYVGLSERKNVKLRENKCEYYAIEEHDGIKVHIIQLHYSDNPLDPLIAFNESSREFLMDELNGIHKSVDKDIIVVLAHTGAWVNQLSEERKLKLMNKADLILGATTHHFQRYHFLGADVDTGAIALNTGAVGNSFDSGFLQIHVLKNPTRMIVQYQHTQNESRMLNEKGFAFEKVINGKIRVLDLNLINMQISK
;
A
#
# COMPACT_ATOMS: atom_id res chain seq x y z
N MET A 1 -75.18 -44.96 -14.16
CA MET A 1 -74.46 -44.65 -12.90
C MET A 1 -73.23 -45.54 -12.76
N LYS A 2 -72.03 -45.02 -13.03
CA LYS A 2 -70.77 -45.55 -12.47
C LYS A 2 -69.78 -44.40 -12.33
N ARG A 3 -69.50 -44.07 -11.07
CA ARG A 3 -68.69 -42.94 -10.61
C ARG A 3 -67.22 -43.36 -10.70
N MET A 4 -66.43 -42.75 -11.60
CA MET A 4 -64.97 -42.90 -11.60
C MET A 4 -64.36 -41.97 -10.54
N LYS A 5 -63.62 -42.58 -9.60
CA LYS A 5 -62.88 -41.93 -8.53
C LYS A 5 -61.62 -41.27 -9.11
N ARG A 6 -61.40 -39.99 -8.77
CA ARG A 6 -60.10 -39.31 -8.87
C ARG A 6 -59.22 -39.74 -7.69
N THR A 7 -58.06 -40.31 -7.98
CA THR A 7 -56.87 -40.34 -7.12
C THR A 7 -55.81 -39.54 -7.89
N GLY A 8 -55.08 -38.57 -7.36
CA GLY A 8 -54.46 -38.48 -6.05
C GLY A 8 -52.97 -38.19 -6.27
N PHE A 9 -52.63 -37.05 -6.87
CA PHE A 9 -51.25 -36.59 -7.08
C PHE A 9 -51.12 -35.16 -6.53
N SER A 10 -50.83 -35.01 -5.24
CA SER A 10 -50.50 -33.68 -4.68
C SER A 10 -49.64 -33.72 -3.41
N LYS A 11 -48.72 -34.68 -3.28
CA LYS A 11 -47.78 -34.69 -2.13
C LYS A 11 -46.30 -34.81 -2.48
N PHE A 12 -45.93 -34.94 -3.75
CA PHE A 12 -44.52 -35.07 -4.15
C PHE A 12 -43.88 -33.78 -4.67
N SER A 13 -44.64 -32.82 -5.24
CA SER A 13 -44.04 -31.55 -5.72
C SER A 13 -43.79 -30.53 -4.60
N THR A 14 -44.49 -30.63 -3.48
CA THR A 14 -44.36 -29.66 -2.38
C THR A 14 -43.03 -29.79 -1.62
N ARG A 15 -42.42 -30.99 -1.57
CA ARG A 15 -41.15 -31.22 -0.87
C ARG A 15 -39.92 -30.77 -1.67
N ILE A 16 -39.98 -30.84 -3.01
CA ILE A 16 -38.89 -30.39 -3.89
C ILE A 16 -38.84 -28.85 -3.93
N ASN A 17 -40.00 -28.18 -3.95
CA ASN A 17 -40.05 -26.72 -3.89
C ASN A 17 -39.60 -26.17 -2.53
N LEU A 18 -39.85 -26.87 -1.42
CA LEU A 18 -39.37 -26.43 -0.10
C LEU A 18 -37.85 -26.55 0.04
N LEU A 19 -37.23 -27.58 -0.57
CA LEU A 19 -35.76 -27.74 -0.56
C LEU A 19 -35.08 -26.69 -1.45
N ILE A 20 -35.66 -26.36 -2.61
CA ILE A 20 -35.17 -25.28 -3.48
C ILE A 20 -35.34 -23.91 -2.82
N ILE A 21 -36.43 -23.69 -2.09
CA ILE A 21 -36.65 -22.45 -1.33
C ILE A 21 -35.70 -22.38 -0.13
N ILE A 22 -35.37 -23.48 0.55
CA ILE A 22 -34.39 -23.47 1.65
C ILE A 22 -32.95 -23.29 1.12
N ILE A 23 -32.60 -23.83 -0.05
CA ILE A 23 -31.29 -23.55 -0.68
C ILE A 23 -31.24 -22.10 -1.19
N LEU A 24 -32.33 -21.57 -1.75
CA LEU A 24 -32.42 -20.15 -2.14
C LEU A 24 -32.48 -19.21 -0.92
N LEU A 25 -33.05 -19.63 0.21
CA LEU A 25 -33.09 -18.82 1.44
C LEU A 25 -31.81 -18.94 2.26
N ALA A 26 -31.11 -20.09 2.22
CA ALA A 26 -29.78 -20.26 2.82
C ALA A 26 -28.70 -19.52 2.00
N ASN A 27 -28.88 -19.41 0.67
CA ASN A 27 -28.04 -18.54 -0.17
C ASN A 27 -28.41 -17.05 -0.05
N ASN A 28 -29.62 -16.72 0.42
CA ASN A 28 -30.07 -15.33 0.65
C ASN A 28 -29.98 -14.89 2.13
N SER A 29 -29.44 -15.72 3.03
CA SER A 29 -29.25 -15.38 4.44
C SER A 29 -27.77 -15.35 4.89
N LEU A 30 -26.83 -15.44 3.96
CA LEU A 30 -25.49 -14.87 4.16
C LEU A 30 -25.60 -13.37 3.86
N PHE A 31 -26.01 -12.60 4.87
CA PHE A 31 -25.73 -11.17 4.87
C PHE A 31 -24.21 -11.01 4.98
N ALA A 32 -23.51 -11.01 3.84
CA ALA A 32 -22.12 -10.62 3.76
C ALA A 32 -22.04 -9.12 4.03
N GLN A 33 -21.86 -8.77 5.29
CA GLN A 33 -21.12 -7.56 5.63
C GLN A 33 -19.70 -7.82 5.10
N ASN A 34 -19.28 -7.09 4.07
CA ASN A 34 -17.90 -7.14 3.61
C ASN A 34 -17.03 -6.76 4.81
N SER A 35 -16.30 -7.72 5.37
CA SER A 35 -15.37 -7.47 6.46
C SER A 35 -13.97 -7.29 5.88
N ILE A 36 -13.07 -6.65 6.62
CA ILE A 36 -11.68 -6.57 6.17
C ILE A 36 -11.04 -7.95 5.98
N LYS A 37 -11.48 -8.95 6.75
CA LYS A 37 -11.07 -10.35 6.57
C LYS A 37 -11.54 -10.97 5.26
N GLU A 38 -12.71 -10.55 4.77
CA GLU A 38 -13.19 -10.96 3.45
C GLU A 38 -12.38 -10.29 2.35
N LEU A 39 -12.02 -9.01 2.52
CA LEU A 39 -11.11 -8.35 1.59
C LEU A 39 -9.75 -9.04 1.54
N ASP A 40 -9.18 -9.44 2.69
CA ASP A 40 -7.94 -10.22 2.72
C ASP A 40 -8.08 -11.55 1.99
N SER A 41 -9.20 -12.26 2.16
CA SER A 41 -9.39 -13.60 1.60
C SER A 41 -9.63 -13.61 0.08
N ILE A 42 -10.19 -12.53 -0.48
CA ILE A 42 -10.39 -12.37 -1.92
C ILE A 42 -9.20 -11.70 -2.63
N ALA A 43 -8.29 -11.06 -1.88
CA ALA A 43 -7.08 -10.50 -2.44
C ALA A 43 -6.20 -11.63 -2.98
N SER A 44 -5.58 -11.42 -4.15
CA SER A 44 -4.53 -12.32 -4.64
C SER A 44 -3.32 -12.25 -3.71
N PHE A 45 -2.95 -11.02 -3.34
CA PHE A 45 -1.97 -10.73 -2.30
C PHE A 45 -2.22 -9.32 -1.76
N SER A 46 -1.59 -9.00 -0.65
CA SER A 46 -1.58 -7.65 -0.08
C SER A 46 -0.18 -7.22 0.33
N PHE A 47 0.02 -5.92 0.48
CA PHE A 47 1.26 -5.34 0.99
C PHE A 47 0.97 -4.05 1.73
N SER A 48 1.91 -3.62 2.57
CA SER A 48 1.75 -2.43 3.41
C SER A 48 2.80 -1.37 3.16
N ILE A 49 2.49 -0.13 3.51
CA ILE A 49 3.39 1.02 3.39
C ILE A 49 3.30 1.86 4.65
N MET A 50 4.45 2.14 5.25
CA MET A 50 4.56 2.90 6.50
C MET A 50 5.74 3.87 6.46
N SER A 51 5.69 4.88 7.33
CA SER A 51 6.75 5.89 7.49
C SER A 51 6.78 6.42 8.91
N ASP A 52 7.84 7.17 9.23
CA ASP A 52 7.89 8.07 10.39
C ASP A 52 7.61 7.38 11.73
N ASN A 53 8.16 6.19 11.94
CA ASN A 53 8.13 5.57 13.26
C ASN A 53 9.24 6.08 14.18
N LYS A 54 10.21 6.85 13.66
CA LYS A 54 11.27 7.52 14.42
C LYS A 54 11.93 6.61 15.46
N GLY A 55 12.26 5.39 15.08
CA GLY A 55 12.91 4.41 15.96
C GLY A 55 11.96 3.53 16.77
N PHE A 56 10.69 3.90 16.94
CA PHE A 56 9.70 3.10 17.66
C PHE A 56 9.46 1.75 16.99
N SER A 57 9.27 0.72 17.81
CA SER A 57 8.97 -0.65 17.40
C SER A 57 7.74 -1.17 18.16
N ILE A 58 7.59 -2.49 18.26
CA ILE A 58 6.39 -3.15 18.78
C ILE A 58 6.07 -2.87 20.26
N GLU A 59 6.98 -2.25 21.00
CA GLU A 59 6.73 -1.70 22.34
C GLU A 59 5.88 -0.42 22.31
N ASN A 60 5.88 0.32 21.19
CA ASN A 60 4.96 1.42 20.95
C ASN A 60 3.60 0.87 20.49
N PRO A 61 2.46 1.26 21.09
CA PRO A 61 1.14 0.70 20.76
C PRO A 61 0.73 0.84 19.28
N HIS A 62 1.13 1.92 18.61
CA HIS A 62 0.78 2.15 17.20
C HIS A 62 1.59 1.25 16.27
N MET A 63 2.89 1.11 16.53
CA MET A 63 3.75 0.17 15.82
C MET A 63 3.38 -1.29 16.12
N PHE A 64 2.97 -1.60 17.35
CA PHE A 64 2.39 -2.91 17.69
C PHE A 64 1.18 -3.23 16.82
N ASN A 65 0.22 -2.30 16.74
CA ASN A 65 -0.99 -2.48 15.92
C ASN A 65 -0.65 -2.58 14.43
N CYS A 66 0.25 -1.74 13.92
CA CYS A 66 0.73 -1.82 12.54
C CYS A 66 1.32 -3.21 12.23
N ASN A 67 2.31 -3.65 13.00
CA ASN A 67 2.94 -4.96 12.83
C ASN A 67 1.94 -6.12 12.95
N LYS A 68 1.05 -6.07 13.96
CA LYS A 68 0.01 -7.08 14.16
C LYS A 68 -0.90 -7.19 12.94
N TRP A 69 -1.39 -6.05 12.44
CA TRP A 69 -2.36 -6.00 11.34
C TRP A 69 -1.76 -6.35 9.98
N ILE A 70 -0.49 -6.01 9.74
CA ILE A 70 0.29 -6.49 8.59
C ILE A 70 0.35 -8.02 8.60
N LYS A 71 0.69 -8.61 9.75
CA LYS A 71 0.79 -10.08 9.91
C LYS A 71 -0.56 -10.78 9.80
N GLU A 72 -1.61 -10.21 10.39
CA GLU A 72 -2.97 -10.77 10.32
C GLU A 72 -3.54 -10.77 8.90
N ALA A 73 -3.20 -9.75 8.09
CA ALA A 73 -3.60 -9.66 6.69
C ALA A 73 -2.82 -10.64 5.78
N GLY A 74 -1.66 -11.12 6.24
CA GLY A 74 -0.77 -11.90 5.39
C GLY A 74 -0.06 -11.04 4.33
N ASP A 75 0.22 -9.78 4.65
CA ASP A 75 0.93 -8.88 3.74
C ASP A 75 2.27 -9.48 3.32
N SER A 76 2.51 -9.53 2.01
CA SER A 76 3.63 -10.23 1.40
C SER A 76 4.94 -9.46 1.49
N PHE A 77 4.86 -8.12 1.55
CA PHE A 77 5.99 -7.23 1.74
C PHE A 77 5.55 -5.88 2.30
N ILE A 78 6.53 -5.08 2.72
CA ILE A 78 6.32 -3.80 3.39
C ILE A 78 7.25 -2.76 2.74
N LEU A 79 6.70 -1.61 2.37
CA LEU A 79 7.47 -0.47 1.86
C LEU A 79 7.64 0.57 2.96
N GLY A 80 8.87 0.99 3.21
CA GLY A 80 9.20 2.06 4.14
C GLY A 80 9.35 3.38 3.40
N LEU A 81 8.79 4.47 3.93
CA LEU A 81 8.95 5.81 3.36
C LEU A 81 9.92 6.70 4.13
N GLY A 82 10.77 6.12 4.98
CA GLY A 82 11.83 6.82 5.69
C GLY A 82 11.42 7.25 7.09
N ASP A 83 12.38 7.84 7.80
CA ASP A 83 12.25 8.28 9.18
C ASP A 83 11.90 7.12 10.12
N HIS A 84 12.60 6.02 9.90
CA HIS A 84 12.56 4.76 10.62
C HIS A 84 13.44 4.76 11.86
N VAL A 85 14.40 5.67 11.92
CA VAL A 85 15.29 5.89 13.07
C VAL A 85 15.32 7.37 13.47
N LYS A 86 15.91 7.64 14.64
CA LYS A 86 16.12 8.99 15.15
C LYS A 86 17.40 9.05 16.00
N ASP A 87 18.20 10.09 15.80
CA ASP A 87 19.41 10.32 16.59
C ASP A 87 19.10 10.64 18.06
N ASN A 88 20.05 10.31 18.94
CA ASN A 88 20.01 10.51 20.39
C ASN A 88 18.85 9.84 21.13
N ILE A 89 18.19 8.85 20.52
CA ILE A 89 17.20 7.98 21.20
C ILE A 89 17.47 6.51 20.91
N GLU A 90 16.84 5.62 21.69
CA GLU A 90 16.87 4.19 21.41
C GLU A 90 16.05 3.89 20.16
N ASN A 91 16.55 2.99 19.32
CA ASN A 91 15.93 2.62 18.04
C ASN A 91 15.63 1.10 18.01
N PRO A 92 14.72 0.58 18.85
CA PRO A 92 14.37 -0.84 18.88
C PRO A 92 13.76 -1.34 17.56
N PHE A 93 13.36 -0.45 16.65
CA PHE A 93 12.95 -0.83 15.30
C PHE A 93 14.05 -1.55 14.53
N LEU A 94 15.31 -1.17 14.76
CA LEU A 94 16.46 -1.83 14.15
C LEU A 94 16.59 -3.31 14.58
N ASP A 95 16.18 -3.65 15.80
CA ASP A 95 16.15 -5.04 16.26
C ASP A 95 14.99 -5.82 15.64
N LEU A 96 13.84 -5.17 15.41
CA LEU A 96 12.74 -5.78 14.65
C LEU A 96 13.18 -6.11 13.22
N LEU A 97 13.86 -5.17 12.54
CA LEU A 97 14.39 -5.36 11.18
C LEU A 97 15.39 -6.53 11.09
N LYS A 98 16.17 -6.77 12.14
CA LYS A 98 17.16 -7.86 12.16
C LYS A 98 16.56 -9.22 12.52
N ASN A 99 15.63 -9.25 13.46
CA ASN A 99 15.23 -10.50 14.12
C ASN A 99 13.89 -11.05 13.64
N ASP A 100 13.05 -10.24 13.00
CA ASP A 100 11.76 -10.69 12.46
C ASP A 100 11.89 -11.03 10.97
N SER A 101 11.52 -12.25 10.59
CA SER A 101 11.73 -12.73 9.21
C SER A 101 10.94 -11.95 8.16
N LEU A 102 9.75 -11.43 8.50
CA LEU A 102 8.97 -10.64 7.56
C LEU A 102 9.65 -9.29 7.32
N TRP A 103 10.01 -8.59 8.39
CA TRP A 103 10.68 -7.29 8.29
C TRP A 103 12.08 -7.41 7.68
N HIS A 104 12.86 -8.42 8.07
CA HIS A 104 14.20 -8.59 7.53
C HIS A 104 14.21 -8.88 6.03
N ASN A 105 13.33 -9.78 5.57
CA ASN A 105 13.40 -10.28 4.19
C ASN A 105 12.49 -9.52 3.22
N HIS A 106 11.45 -8.86 3.72
CA HIS A 106 10.40 -8.26 2.88
C HIS A 106 10.10 -6.79 3.22
N PHE A 107 10.92 -6.12 4.03
CA PHE A 107 10.88 -4.66 4.16
C PHE A 107 11.78 -3.98 3.12
N TYR A 108 11.28 -2.89 2.52
CA TYR A 108 11.96 -2.07 1.53
C TYR A 108 12.08 -0.62 2.06
N PRO A 109 13.12 -0.30 2.86
CA PRO A 109 13.26 1.00 3.54
C PRO A 109 13.61 2.15 2.59
N ASN A 110 13.16 3.37 2.91
CA ASN A 110 13.71 4.59 2.34
C ASN A 110 14.90 5.07 3.18
N VAL A 111 15.78 5.85 2.56
CA VAL A 111 16.74 6.67 3.27
C VAL A 111 16.16 8.08 3.33
N ALA A 112 15.74 8.57 4.50
CA ALA A 112 15.26 9.93 4.71
C ALA A 112 16.18 10.73 5.64
N ASP A 113 15.76 11.93 6.02
CA ASP A 113 16.57 12.82 6.85
C ASP A 113 16.72 12.32 8.30
N GLY A 114 15.78 11.52 8.82
CA GLY A 114 15.96 10.80 10.08
C GLY A 114 17.06 9.74 10.01
N GLU A 115 17.16 9.01 8.89
CA GLU A 115 18.29 8.10 8.66
C GLU A 115 19.60 8.87 8.49
N ASN A 116 19.60 9.98 7.74
CA ASN A 116 20.77 10.83 7.58
C ASN A 116 21.24 11.40 8.94
N GLU A 117 20.31 11.82 9.80
CA GLU A 117 20.62 12.33 11.14
C GLU A 117 21.25 11.25 12.02
N TYR A 118 20.72 10.02 11.99
CA TYR A 118 21.17 8.94 12.87
C TYR A 118 22.58 8.42 12.53
N TRP A 119 22.92 8.30 11.24
CA TRP A 119 24.24 7.79 10.81
C TRP A 119 25.21 8.86 10.29
N GLY A 120 24.70 10.02 9.92
CA GLY A 120 25.47 11.14 9.40
C GLY A 120 25.75 12.21 10.45
N ARG A 121 26.04 13.42 9.98
CA ARG A 121 26.32 14.58 10.84
C ARG A 121 25.06 15.33 11.26
N ASP A 122 24.07 15.36 10.39
CA ASP A 122 22.79 16.03 10.58
C ASP A 122 21.76 15.53 9.55
N GLN A 123 20.51 16.01 9.67
CA GLN A 123 19.39 15.68 8.79
C GLN A 123 19.68 15.93 7.29
N GLY A 124 20.54 16.90 6.97
CA GLY A 124 20.89 17.28 5.60
C GLY A 124 22.10 16.53 5.04
N ASP A 125 22.70 15.58 5.77
CA ASP A 125 23.86 14.81 5.33
C ASP A 125 23.45 13.75 4.31
N TRP A 126 23.15 14.22 3.09
CA TRP A 126 22.55 13.46 2.00
C TRP A 126 23.23 12.09 1.81
N GLY A 127 22.41 11.04 1.90
CA GLY A 127 22.80 9.65 1.71
C GLY A 127 23.51 8.99 2.87
N ALA A 128 23.84 9.70 3.95
CA ALA A 128 24.48 9.11 5.13
C ALA A 128 23.62 8.00 5.78
N GLY A 129 22.30 8.05 5.56
CA GLY A 129 21.37 7.06 6.07
C GLY A 129 21.33 5.71 5.35
N SER A 130 22.19 5.46 4.35
CA SER A 130 22.25 4.16 3.64
C SER A 130 22.42 2.90 4.51
N PRO A 131 23.05 2.92 5.70
CA PRO A 131 23.22 1.71 6.51
C PRO A 131 21.90 1.01 6.88
N ILE A 132 20.75 1.69 6.88
CA ILE A 132 19.45 1.02 7.09
C ILE A 132 19.17 -0.09 6.06
N LEU A 133 19.70 0.04 4.84
CA LEU A 133 19.53 -0.98 3.80
C LEU A 133 20.26 -2.28 4.15
N ASP A 134 21.37 -2.19 4.90
CA ASP A 134 22.15 -3.36 5.33
C ASP A 134 21.45 -4.13 6.45
N TYR A 135 20.63 -3.47 7.27
CA TYR A 135 19.85 -4.12 8.34
C TYR A 135 18.83 -5.13 7.81
N VAL A 136 18.46 -5.00 6.55
CA VAL A 136 17.51 -5.88 5.86
C VAL A 136 18.15 -6.64 4.69
N GLY A 137 19.50 -6.62 4.61
CA GLY A 137 20.28 -7.30 3.57
C GLY A 137 19.89 -6.90 2.14
N LEU A 138 19.45 -5.65 1.93
CA LEU A 138 18.76 -5.25 0.70
C LEU A 138 19.62 -5.46 -0.55
N SER A 139 20.92 -5.19 -0.46
CA SER A 139 21.88 -5.32 -1.55
C SER A 139 22.14 -6.77 -1.99
N GLU A 140 21.83 -7.74 -1.13
CA GLU A 140 21.99 -9.18 -1.42
C GLU A 140 20.74 -9.77 -2.09
N ARG A 141 19.62 -9.04 -2.08
CA ARG A 141 18.35 -9.51 -2.64
C ARG A 141 18.40 -9.49 -4.17
N LYS A 142 18.21 -10.65 -4.78
CA LYS A 142 18.28 -10.84 -6.24
C LYS A 142 17.26 -10.01 -7.03
N ASN A 143 16.16 -9.62 -6.38
CA ASN A 143 15.11 -8.84 -6.99
C ASN A 143 15.29 -7.32 -6.81
N VAL A 144 16.42 -6.88 -6.24
CA VAL A 144 16.77 -5.48 -6.03
C VAL A 144 17.97 -5.10 -6.91
N LYS A 145 17.86 -3.93 -7.52
CA LYS A 145 18.95 -3.22 -8.20
C LYS A 145 19.22 -1.95 -7.39
N LEU A 146 20.18 -2.04 -6.47
CA LEU A 146 20.66 -0.91 -5.68
C LEU A 146 21.54 -0.01 -6.54
N ARG A 147 21.29 1.30 -6.52
CA ARG A 147 22.08 2.30 -7.22
C ARG A 147 23.43 2.50 -6.52
N GLU A 148 24.44 2.95 -7.26
CA GLU A 148 25.79 3.20 -6.72
C GLU A 148 25.83 4.22 -5.57
N ASN A 149 24.85 5.12 -5.50
CA ASN A 149 24.72 6.07 -4.38
C ASN A 149 24.28 5.40 -3.06
N LYS A 150 23.89 4.11 -3.09
CA LYS A 150 23.46 3.30 -1.94
C LYS A 150 22.21 3.81 -1.21
N CYS A 151 21.43 4.69 -1.81
CA CYS A 151 20.21 5.23 -1.18
C CYS A 151 18.96 4.93 -2.02
N GLU A 152 19.13 4.83 -3.33
CA GLU A 152 18.06 4.62 -4.28
C GLU A 152 18.14 3.24 -4.88
N TYR A 153 16.98 2.66 -5.15
CA TYR A 153 16.94 1.35 -5.76
C TYR A 153 15.66 1.13 -6.54
N TYR A 154 15.75 0.17 -7.44
CA TYR A 154 14.61 -0.40 -8.12
C TYR A 154 14.46 -1.86 -7.67
N ALA A 155 13.24 -2.28 -7.34
CA ALA A 155 12.96 -3.66 -6.96
C ALA A 155 11.72 -4.20 -7.67
N ILE A 156 11.61 -5.52 -7.76
CA ILE A 156 10.44 -6.20 -8.29
C ILE A 156 9.99 -7.27 -7.31
N GLU A 157 8.77 -7.15 -6.81
CA GLU A 157 8.06 -8.23 -6.11
C GLU A 157 7.11 -8.91 -7.10
N GLU A 158 7.09 -10.25 -7.15
CA GLU A 158 6.19 -10.98 -8.04
C GLU A 158 5.33 -11.95 -7.25
N HIS A 159 4.01 -11.72 -7.28
CA HIS A 159 3.03 -12.49 -6.53
C HIS A 159 1.89 -12.91 -7.46
N ASP A 160 1.67 -14.21 -7.54
CA ASP A 160 0.71 -14.86 -8.44
C ASP A 160 0.71 -14.34 -9.90
N GLY A 161 1.90 -14.06 -10.44
CA GLY A 161 2.10 -13.58 -11.81
C GLY A 161 1.78 -12.10 -12.03
N ILE A 162 1.60 -11.32 -10.95
CA ILE A 162 1.56 -9.85 -10.96
C ILE A 162 2.89 -9.35 -10.39
N LYS A 163 3.52 -8.41 -11.11
CA LYS A 163 4.75 -7.74 -10.69
C LYS A 163 4.41 -6.38 -10.07
N VAL A 164 5.05 -6.10 -8.95
CA VAL A 164 5.08 -4.77 -8.33
C VAL A 164 6.48 -4.21 -8.51
N HIS A 165 6.58 -3.23 -9.41
CA HIS A 165 7.77 -2.43 -9.64
C HIS A 165 7.85 -1.35 -8.57
N ILE A 166 8.91 -1.38 -7.78
CA ILE A 166 9.16 -0.46 -6.68
C ILE A 166 10.31 0.44 -7.10
N ILE A 167 10.05 1.75 -7.25
CA ILE A 167 11.09 2.76 -7.49
C ILE A 167 11.22 3.59 -6.22
N GLN A 168 12.32 3.39 -5.49
CA GLN A 168 12.62 4.07 -4.24
C GLN A 168 13.60 5.22 -4.51
N LEU A 169 13.15 6.46 -4.27
CA LEU A 169 13.94 7.67 -4.46
C LEU A 169 14.44 8.20 -3.11
N HIS A 170 15.66 8.75 -3.11
CA HIS A 170 16.21 9.46 -1.97
C HIS A 170 15.87 10.94 -2.15
N TYR A 171 14.78 11.36 -1.52
CA TYR A 171 14.42 12.75 -1.38
C TYR A 171 13.80 12.97 -0.01
N SER A 172 14.63 13.52 0.86
CA SER A 172 14.38 13.83 2.27
C SER A 172 13.96 15.28 2.46
N ASP A 173 13.34 15.60 3.60
CA ASP A 173 12.90 16.97 3.90
C ASP A 173 14.08 17.93 4.12
N ASN A 174 15.22 17.36 4.50
CA ASN A 174 16.49 18.06 4.58
C ASN A 174 17.56 17.40 3.69
N PRO A 175 18.42 18.18 3.02
CA PRO A 175 18.43 19.65 2.99
C PRO A 175 17.22 20.22 2.23
N LEU A 176 16.76 21.41 2.61
CA LEU A 176 15.56 22.03 2.00
C LEU A 176 15.71 22.33 0.50
N ASP A 177 16.94 22.46 0.00
CA ASP A 177 17.20 22.76 -1.41
C ASP A 177 16.97 21.51 -2.30
N PRO A 178 15.94 21.51 -3.18
CA PRO A 178 15.66 20.38 -4.06
C PRO A 178 16.74 20.12 -5.10
N LEU A 179 17.67 21.06 -5.34
CA LEU A 179 18.83 20.82 -6.20
C LEU A 179 19.86 19.90 -5.54
N ILE A 180 19.83 19.79 -4.21
CA ILE A 180 20.67 18.88 -3.43
C ILE A 180 19.86 17.64 -3.07
N ALA A 181 18.74 17.82 -2.38
CA ALA A 181 17.95 16.71 -1.81
C ALA A 181 17.29 15.82 -2.86
N PHE A 182 16.88 16.38 -4.00
CA PHE A 182 16.35 15.63 -5.13
C PHE A 182 17.05 16.04 -6.41
N ASN A 183 18.37 15.96 -6.42
CA ASN A 183 19.20 16.43 -7.53
C ASN A 183 18.83 15.80 -8.88
N GLU A 184 19.36 16.37 -9.97
CA GLU A 184 19.02 15.93 -11.33
C GLU A 184 19.32 14.44 -11.57
N SER A 185 20.36 13.90 -10.94
CA SER A 185 20.71 12.50 -11.09
C SER A 185 19.66 11.56 -10.50
N SER A 186 19.00 11.95 -9.39
CA SER A 186 17.84 11.23 -8.84
C SER A 186 16.60 11.36 -9.73
N ARG A 187 16.38 12.52 -10.34
CA ARG A 187 15.29 12.73 -11.31
C ARG A 187 15.49 11.90 -12.59
N GLU A 188 16.72 11.81 -13.07
CA GLU A 188 17.10 10.97 -14.21
C GLU A 188 16.91 9.50 -13.90
N PHE A 189 17.37 9.02 -12.73
CA PHE A 189 17.13 7.65 -12.27
C PHE A 189 15.63 7.29 -12.32
N LEU A 190 14.75 8.14 -11.79
CA LEU A 190 13.31 7.94 -11.89
C LEU A 190 12.86 7.80 -13.36
N MET A 191 13.29 8.70 -14.23
CA MET A 191 12.87 8.69 -15.64
C MET A 191 13.42 7.47 -16.39
N ASP A 192 14.62 7.00 -16.06
CA ASP A 192 15.26 5.86 -16.68
C ASP A 192 14.57 4.56 -16.29
N GLU A 193 14.30 4.35 -15.00
CA GLU A 193 13.54 3.18 -14.55
C GLU A 193 12.12 3.21 -15.09
N LEU A 194 11.45 4.36 -15.08
CA LEU A 194 10.16 4.51 -15.76
C LEU A 194 10.26 4.16 -17.24
N ASN A 195 11.32 4.53 -17.97
CA ASN A 195 11.46 4.17 -19.38
C ASN A 195 11.71 2.68 -19.60
N GLY A 196 12.50 2.06 -18.73
CA GLY A 196 12.84 0.64 -18.81
C GLY A 196 11.67 -0.30 -18.53
N ILE A 197 10.64 0.16 -17.80
CA ILE A 197 9.48 -0.68 -17.50
C ILE A 197 8.55 -0.76 -18.72
N HIS A 198 8.43 -1.95 -19.30
CA HIS A 198 7.42 -2.29 -20.29
C HIS A 198 6.21 -2.92 -19.60
N LYS A 199 5.20 -2.11 -19.25
CA LYS A 199 3.99 -2.62 -18.58
C LYS A 199 3.25 -3.60 -19.50
N SER A 200 3.13 -4.83 -19.05
CA SER A 200 2.16 -5.79 -19.56
C SER A 200 0.77 -5.35 -19.11
N VAL A 201 -0.21 -5.53 -19.97
CA VAL A 201 -1.61 -5.26 -19.64
C VAL A 201 -2.01 -6.13 -18.43
N ASP A 202 -2.47 -5.48 -17.37
CA ASP A 202 -3.02 -6.09 -16.14
C ASP A 202 -2.06 -6.94 -15.29
N LYS A 203 -0.74 -6.86 -15.49
CA LYS A 203 0.22 -7.65 -14.68
C LYS A 203 1.30 -6.85 -14.00
N ASP A 204 1.41 -5.55 -14.30
CA ASP A 204 2.48 -4.72 -13.76
C ASP A 204 1.88 -3.53 -13.02
N ILE A 205 2.18 -3.45 -11.72
CA ILE A 205 1.88 -2.33 -10.83
C ILE A 205 3.17 -1.55 -10.63
N ILE A 206 3.13 -0.23 -10.77
CA ILE A 206 4.29 0.64 -10.53
C ILE A 206 4.03 1.53 -9.33
N VAL A 207 4.88 1.40 -8.31
CA VAL A 207 4.88 2.22 -7.09
C VAL A 207 6.14 3.06 -7.05
N VAL A 208 5.99 4.38 -6.86
CA VAL A 208 7.11 5.31 -6.78
C VAL A 208 7.06 6.04 -5.44
N LEU A 209 8.19 6.03 -4.73
CA LEU A 209 8.26 6.42 -3.32
C LEU A 209 9.39 7.43 -3.11
N ALA A 210 9.11 8.50 -2.39
CA ALA A 210 10.08 9.46 -1.86
C ALA A 210 9.59 9.95 -0.50
N HIS A 211 10.47 10.35 0.41
CA HIS A 211 10.06 10.77 1.75
C HIS A 211 9.32 12.12 1.73
N THR A 212 9.88 13.13 1.05
CA THR A 212 9.27 14.47 1.02
C THR A 212 7.90 14.51 0.36
N GLY A 213 6.96 15.23 0.96
CA GLY A 213 5.60 15.39 0.43
C GLY A 213 5.52 16.36 -0.74
N ALA A 214 4.52 16.12 -1.61
CA ALA A 214 4.30 16.84 -2.86
C ALA A 214 5.53 16.92 -3.80
N TRP A 215 6.52 16.02 -3.66
CA TRP A 215 7.79 16.02 -4.39
C TRP A 215 7.66 16.03 -5.92
N VAL A 216 6.55 15.53 -6.45
CA VAL A 216 6.23 15.52 -7.89
C VAL A 216 6.20 16.94 -8.47
N ASN A 217 5.96 17.97 -7.65
CA ASN A 217 6.02 19.36 -8.07
C ASN A 217 7.45 19.86 -8.39
N GLN A 218 8.48 19.10 -7.99
CA GLN A 218 9.88 19.38 -8.33
C GLN A 218 10.28 18.84 -9.71
N LEU A 219 9.37 18.18 -10.42
CA LEU A 219 9.57 17.70 -11.78
C LEU A 219 9.07 18.73 -12.80
N SER A 220 9.67 18.74 -13.99
CA SER A 220 9.09 19.43 -15.14
C SER A 220 7.70 18.85 -15.47
N GLU A 221 6.85 19.63 -16.13
CA GLU A 221 5.50 19.18 -16.49
C GLU A 221 5.52 17.91 -17.35
N GLU A 222 6.47 17.79 -18.27
CA GLU A 222 6.64 16.57 -19.09
C GLU A 222 6.94 15.34 -18.22
N ARG A 223 7.89 15.46 -17.29
CA ARG A 223 8.28 14.36 -16.38
C ARG A 223 7.16 14.02 -15.41
N LYS A 224 6.45 15.02 -14.90
CA LYS A 224 5.26 14.86 -14.06
C LYS A 224 4.16 14.10 -14.79
N LEU A 225 3.79 14.51 -16.00
CA LEU A 225 2.77 13.82 -16.80
C LEU A 225 3.16 12.38 -17.10
N LYS A 226 4.42 12.15 -17.47
CA LYS A 226 4.95 10.80 -17.71
C LYS A 226 4.88 9.92 -16.47
N LEU A 227 5.32 10.42 -15.31
CA LEU A 227 5.20 9.73 -14.03
C LEU A 227 3.74 9.40 -13.71
N MET A 228 2.86 10.41 -13.72
CA MET A 228 1.45 10.26 -13.38
C MET A 228 0.72 9.28 -14.32
N ASN A 229 1.09 9.22 -15.59
CA ASN A 229 0.47 8.32 -16.56
C ASN A 229 0.99 6.87 -16.47
N LYS A 230 2.24 6.68 -16.02
CA LYS A 230 2.87 5.36 -16.00
C LYS A 230 2.74 4.65 -14.67
N ALA A 231 2.91 5.39 -13.57
CA ALA A 231 2.78 4.88 -12.21
C ALA A 231 1.31 4.57 -11.86
N ASP A 232 1.12 3.68 -10.89
CA ASP A 232 -0.19 3.38 -10.30
C ASP A 232 -0.33 3.96 -8.89
N LEU A 233 0.78 4.07 -8.16
CA LEU A 233 0.85 4.66 -6.82
C LEU A 233 2.10 5.53 -6.67
N ILE A 234 1.94 6.73 -6.10
CA ILE A 234 3.00 7.71 -5.83
C ILE A 234 2.87 8.18 -4.39
N LEU A 235 3.98 8.20 -3.65
CA LEU A 235 3.95 8.36 -2.20
C LEU A 235 4.92 9.43 -1.69
N GLY A 236 4.51 10.10 -0.62
CA GLY A 236 5.26 11.01 0.25
C GLY A 236 4.91 10.78 1.72
N ALA A 237 5.64 11.38 2.67
CA ALA A 237 5.49 11.14 4.11
C ALA A 237 5.70 12.39 5.02
N THR A 238 6.33 13.46 4.52
CA THR A 238 6.71 14.68 5.27
C THR A 238 5.75 15.23 6.35
N THR A 239 4.42 15.20 6.15
CA THR A 239 3.48 15.92 7.01
C THR A 239 3.06 15.15 8.26
N HIS A 240 3.46 13.88 8.41
CA HIS A 240 2.98 12.97 9.47
C HIS A 240 1.45 12.81 9.53
N HIS A 241 0.76 13.13 8.43
CA HIS A 241 -0.70 13.06 8.30
C HIS A 241 -1.05 12.47 6.94
N PHE A 242 -2.03 11.58 6.93
CA PHE A 242 -2.53 11.02 5.68
C PHE A 242 -3.22 12.10 4.84
N GLN A 243 -2.87 12.16 3.56
CA GLN A 243 -3.41 13.14 2.64
C GLN A 243 -3.43 12.59 1.22
N ARG A 244 -4.45 12.94 0.43
CA ARG A 244 -4.41 12.73 -1.02
C ARG A 244 -3.86 13.95 -1.74
N TYR A 245 -2.92 13.72 -2.65
CA TYR A 245 -2.41 14.72 -3.59
C TYR A 245 -3.15 14.64 -4.93
N HIS A 246 -3.30 15.79 -5.59
CA HIS A 246 -4.02 15.94 -6.85
C HIS A 246 -3.18 16.66 -7.90
N PHE A 247 -2.08 16.05 -8.33
CA PHE A 247 -1.12 16.68 -9.25
C PHE A 247 -1.67 16.96 -10.65
N LEU A 248 -2.71 16.24 -11.09
CA LEU A 248 -3.41 16.49 -12.36
C LEU A 248 -4.74 17.24 -12.19
N GLY A 249 -5.09 17.65 -10.97
CA GLY A 249 -6.39 18.23 -10.62
C GLY A 249 -7.29 17.26 -9.85
N ALA A 250 -8.22 17.81 -9.07
CA ALA A 250 -9.07 17.04 -8.17
C ALA A 250 -10.10 16.15 -8.88
N ASP A 251 -10.57 16.60 -10.04
CA ASP A 251 -11.59 15.91 -10.84
C ASP A 251 -11.01 14.86 -11.81
N VAL A 252 -9.68 14.71 -11.84
CA VAL A 252 -9.02 13.71 -12.69
C VAL A 252 -9.05 12.34 -12.02
N ASP A 253 -9.74 11.40 -12.66
CA ASP A 253 -9.91 10.02 -12.21
C ASP A 253 -8.98 9.04 -12.92
N THR A 254 -7.93 9.51 -13.57
CA THR A 254 -6.92 8.70 -14.27
C THR A 254 -5.51 9.00 -13.76
N GLY A 255 -4.52 8.20 -14.18
CA GLY A 255 -3.14 8.29 -13.67
C GLY A 255 -2.95 7.60 -12.32
N ALA A 256 -1.83 7.89 -11.65
CA ALA A 256 -1.48 7.32 -10.35
C ALA A 256 -2.34 7.88 -9.21
N ILE A 257 -2.60 7.05 -8.19
CA ILE A 257 -3.03 7.55 -6.88
C ILE A 257 -1.80 8.17 -6.21
N ALA A 258 -1.91 9.41 -5.74
CA ALA A 258 -0.83 10.08 -5.03
C ALA A 258 -1.22 10.38 -3.57
N LEU A 259 -0.43 9.92 -2.60
CA LEU A 259 -0.76 10.01 -1.17
C LEU A 259 0.44 10.48 -0.34
N ASN A 260 0.15 11.19 0.75
CA ASN A 260 0.99 11.20 1.93
C ASN A 260 0.62 9.98 2.80
N THR A 261 1.59 9.21 3.24
CA THR A 261 1.39 7.98 4.01
C THR A 261 1.01 8.21 5.46
N GLY A 262 1.15 9.43 5.99
CA GLY A 262 1.00 9.67 7.42
C GLY A 262 2.27 9.31 8.18
N ALA A 263 2.11 8.79 9.38
CA ALA A 263 3.21 8.34 10.23
C ALA A 263 2.73 7.24 11.16
N VAL A 264 3.58 6.28 11.54
CA VAL A 264 3.20 5.22 12.49
C VAL A 264 3.91 5.43 13.82
N GLY A 265 3.17 5.80 14.88
CA GLY A 265 3.72 5.89 16.23
C GLY A 265 4.41 7.20 16.57
N ASN A 266 4.67 8.06 15.59
CA ASN A 266 5.13 9.44 15.78
C ASN A 266 4.11 10.50 15.30
N SER A 267 2.80 10.23 15.43
CA SER A 267 1.76 11.20 15.08
C SER A 267 0.50 11.03 15.92
N PHE A 268 -0.23 12.13 16.11
CA PHE A 268 -1.59 12.09 16.68
C PHE A 268 -2.58 11.36 15.77
N ASP A 269 -2.32 11.32 14.47
CA ASP A 269 -3.08 10.57 13.48
C ASP A 269 -2.26 9.38 12.94
N SER A 270 -1.75 8.55 13.85
CA SER A 270 -0.89 7.41 13.55
C SER A 270 -1.56 6.34 12.68
N GLY A 271 -1.00 6.05 11.52
CA GLY A 271 -1.55 5.05 10.61
C GLY A 271 -0.60 4.69 9.47
N PHE A 272 -1.01 3.72 8.66
CA PHE A 272 -0.23 3.21 7.53
C PHE A 272 -1.16 2.85 6.37
N LEU A 273 -0.62 2.73 5.17
CA LEU A 273 -1.40 2.25 4.02
C LEU A 273 -1.35 0.74 3.94
N GLN A 274 -2.50 0.12 3.68
CA GLN A 274 -2.59 -1.28 3.31
C GLN A 274 -3.22 -1.39 1.92
N ILE A 275 -2.61 -2.22 1.07
CA ILE A 275 -2.96 -2.38 -0.33
C ILE A 275 -3.34 -3.82 -0.58
N HIS A 276 -4.58 -4.05 -1.00
CA HIS A 276 -5.07 -5.36 -1.44
C HIS A 276 -5.09 -5.40 -2.96
N VAL A 277 -4.43 -6.38 -3.57
CA VAL A 277 -4.39 -6.56 -5.02
C VAL A 277 -5.37 -7.66 -5.42
N LEU A 278 -6.36 -7.30 -6.23
CA LEU A 278 -7.36 -8.23 -6.76
C LEU A 278 -7.11 -8.48 -8.24
N LYS A 279 -7.54 -9.65 -8.72
CA LYS A 279 -7.50 -10.04 -10.13
C LYS A 279 -8.87 -9.90 -10.80
N ASN A 280 -8.86 -9.84 -12.13
CA ASN A 280 -10.03 -9.85 -13.00
C ASN A 280 -11.08 -8.73 -12.73
N PRO A 281 -10.81 -7.48 -13.17
CA PRO A 281 -9.54 -6.98 -13.68
C PRO A 281 -8.51 -6.80 -12.56
N THR A 282 -7.23 -6.72 -12.91
CA THR A 282 -6.19 -6.40 -11.93
C THR A 282 -6.41 -4.99 -11.39
N ARG A 283 -6.53 -4.89 -10.07
CA ARG A 283 -6.82 -3.64 -9.37
C ARG A 283 -6.26 -3.64 -7.96
N MET A 284 -5.99 -2.44 -7.44
CA MET A 284 -5.59 -2.21 -6.06
C MET A 284 -6.75 -1.60 -5.28
N ILE A 285 -6.99 -2.08 -4.07
CA ILE A 285 -7.76 -1.38 -3.03
C ILE A 285 -6.75 -0.84 -2.04
N VAL A 286 -6.60 0.48 -2.00
CA VAL A 286 -5.68 1.20 -1.13
C VAL A 286 -6.49 1.77 0.04
N GLN A 287 -6.09 1.45 1.27
CA GLN A 287 -6.76 1.89 2.49
C GLN A 287 -5.76 2.47 3.49
N TYR A 288 -6.14 3.53 4.21
CA TYR A 288 -5.37 4.04 5.34
C TYR A 288 -5.88 3.44 6.66
N GLN A 289 -5.04 2.66 7.35
CA GLN A 289 -5.39 2.01 8.61
C GLN A 289 -4.92 2.87 9.79
N HIS A 290 -5.86 3.49 10.50
CA HIS A 290 -5.58 4.21 11.75
C HIS A 290 -5.25 3.23 12.88
N THR A 291 -4.03 3.31 13.39
CA THR A 291 -3.53 2.39 14.45
C THR A 291 -4.09 2.68 15.83
N GLN A 292 -4.83 3.78 16.01
CA GLN A 292 -5.59 4.09 17.22
C GLN A 292 -6.87 3.27 17.33
N ASN A 293 -7.37 2.73 16.22
CA ASN A 293 -8.57 1.91 16.25
C ASN A 293 -8.32 0.64 17.06
N GLU A 294 -9.34 0.20 17.81
CA GLU A 294 -9.26 -1.05 18.58
C GLU A 294 -9.06 -2.29 17.68
N SER A 295 -9.47 -2.19 16.42
CA SER A 295 -9.33 -3.25 15.44
C SER A 295 -9.15 -2.68 14.03
N ARG A 296 -8.53 -3.49 13.16
CA ARG A 296 -8.42 -3.21 11.74
C ARG A 296 -9.81 -3.27 11.09
N MET A 297 -10.15 -2.31 10.24
CA MET A 297 -11.48 -2.23 9.62
C MET A 297 -11.44 -1.72 8.18
N LEU A 298 -12.54 -1.93 7.46
CA LEU A 298 -12.73 -1.29 6.16
C LEU A 298 -12.93 0.22 6.36
N ASN A 299 -12.40 1.01 5.42
CA ASN A 299 -12.38 2.45 5.54
C ASN A 299 -13.49 3.16 4.76
N GLU A 300 -13.88 4.33 5.28
CA GLU A 300 -14.88 5.19 4.66
C GLU A 300 -14.31 6.09 3.55
N LYS A 301 -15.21 6.88 2.95
CA LYS A 301 -14.87 7.84 1.90
C LYS A 301 -13.78 8.79 2.37
N GLY A 302 -12.71 8.87 1.58
CA GLY A 302 -11.55 9.71 1.85
C GLY A 302 -10.32 8.92 2.30
N PHE A 303 -10.52 7.73 2.88
CA PHE A 303 -9.45 6.86 3.37
C PHE A 303 -9.33 5.55 2.60
N ALA A 304 -10.17 5.35 1.58
CA ALA A 304 -10.16 4.18 0.70
C ALA A 304 -10.29 4.57 -0.78
N PHE A 305 -9.47 3.92 -1.62
CA PHE A 305 -9.45 4.13 -3.06
C PHE A 305 -9.31 2.81 -3.80
N GLU A 306 -9.93 2.72 -4.97
CA GLU A 306 -9.65 1.66 -5.93
C GLU A 306 -8.86 2.25 -7.09
N LYS A 307 -7.82 1.54 -7.54
CA LYS A 307 -7.13 1.78 -8.81
C LYS A 307 -7.24 0.55 -9.68
N VAL A 308 -7.97 0.64 -10.79
CA VAL A 308 -7.86 -0.35 -11.87
C VAL A 308 -6.55 -0.10 -12.60
N ILE A 309 -5.72 -1.11 -12.78
CA ILE A 309 -4.43 -0.97 -13.47
C ILE A 309 -4.66 -0.52 -14.91
N ASN A 310 -3.94 0.52 -15.35
CA ASN A 310 -4.18 1.23 -16.63
C ASN A 310 -5.59 1.83 -16.80
N GLY A 311 -6.37 1.89 -15.72
CA GLY A 311 -7.74 2.37 -15.72
C GLY A 311 -7.96 3.51 -14.74
N LYS A 312 -9.22 3.65 -14.32
CA LYS A 312 -9.68 4.74 -13.45
C LYS A 312 -9.36 4.52 -11.98
N ILE A 313 -9.38 5.63 -11.25
CA ILE A 313 -9.36 5.73 -9.80
C ILE A 313 -10.80 5.94 -9.34
N ARG A 314 -11.24 5.19 -8.33
CA ARG A 314 -12.52 5.41 -7.65
C ARG A 314 -12.28 5.70 -6.18
N VAL A 315 -12.94 6.73 -5.64
CA VAL A 315 -13.02 6.92 -4.19
C VAL A 315 -14.06 5.94 -3.66
N LEU A 316 -13.68 5.15 -2.66
CA LEU A 316 -14.55 4.14 -2.09
C LEU A 316 -15.07 4.60 -0.75
N ASP A 317 -16.30 4.20 -0.45
CA ASP A 317 -16.81 4.18 0.90
C ASP A 317 -17.10 2.72 1.26
N LEU A 318 -16.13 2.02 1.83
CA LEU A 318 -16.25 0.59 2.08
C LEU A 318 -17.19 0.30 3.25
N ASN A 319 -17.46 1.28 4.11
CA ASN A 319 -18.48 1.20 5.14
C ASN A 319 -19.90 1.20 4.54
N LEU A 320 -20.13 1.94 3.44
CA LEU A 320 -21.43 2.02 2.75
C LEU A 320 -21.61 1.02 1.59
N ILE A 321 -20.52 0.49 1.01
CA ILE A 321 -20.58 -0.54 -0.05
C ILE A 321 -21.27 -1.84 0.45
N ASN A 322 -21.48 -1.97 1.75
CA ASN A 322 -22.40 -2.91 2.41
C ASN A 322 -23.86 -2.89 1.90
N MET A 323 -24.25 -1.96 1.02
CA MET A 323 -25.62 -1.86 0.48
C MET A 323 -25.77 -2.08 -1.04
N GLN A 324 -24.70 -2.18 -1.85
CA GLN A 324 -24.87 -2.08 -3.32
C GLN A 324 -24.12 -3.08 -4.22
N ILE A 325 -23.34 -4.03 -3.70
CA ILE A 325 -22.83 -5.16 -4.52
C ILE A 325 -23.86 -6.32 -4.55
N SER A 326 -25.14 -6.02 -4.35
CA SER A 326 -26.26 -6.96 -4.27
C SER A 326 -27.32 -6.74 -5.35
N LYS A 327 -26.88 -6.45 -6.60
CA LYS A 327 -27.75 -6.51 -7.77
C LYS A 327 -27.10 -7.20 -8.96
#